data_AF-A0A232LYX5-F1
#
_entry.id   AF-A0A232LYX5-F1
#
_cell.length_a   1.000
_cell.length_b   1.000
_cell.length_c   1.000
_cell.angle_alpha   90.00
_cell.angle_beta   90.00
_cell.angle_gamma   90.00
#
_symmetry.space_group_name_H-M   'P 1'
#
loop_
_entity.id
_entity.type
_entity.pdbx_description
1 polymer ?
#
loop_
_entity_poly.entity_id
_entity_poly.type
_entity_poly.pdbx_seq_one_letter_code
_entity_poly.pdbx_strand_id
1 'polypeptide(L)'
;MASPSSDVTGFLPDPVKGVSTAFAFLFIISSLLHIWQCSKYKSWAYTWPLPFTSIIFTASFICREITAFRPVDNPPLGAIYGLFYTAVFLTSYTLYLCLIQLLPTQPTILSFRPVYLFVAITCFFSLIITITPQGAASFFNQDAPDKNIRSGLALLKSSMLIQLFLNIVFIAIVAFFHHRCSSKGIFQQSGERSTKILTITFYIFVAWIIVCNLFGTIQIFVPSDSPAWTTEAYWWVFDATPMLVCTALLHILPPAKYLQDICNRYAASATSPGGQDNDFELGQKNRC
;
A
#
# COMPACT_ATOMS: atom_id res chain seq x y z
N MET A 1 4.96 -23.25 25.53
CA MET A 1 5.52 -22.01 24.94
C MET A 1 6.92 -22.35 24.47
N ALA A 2 7.15 -22.35 23.16
CA ALA A 2 8.48 -22.57 22.60
C ALA A 2 9.43 -21.43 23.06
N SER A 3 10.72 -21.72 23.18
CA SER A 3 11.70 -20.68 23.51
C SER A 3 11.81 -19.69 22.34
N PRO A 4 11.89 -18.37 22.58
CA PRO A 4 11.98 -17.38 21.51
C PRO A 4 13.16 -17.61 20.57
N SER A 5 14.22 -18.28 21.02
CA SER A 5 15.36 -18.70 20.19
C SER A 5 15.02 -19.71 19.09
N SER A 6 14.03 -20.58 19.31
CA SER A 6 13.56 -21.54 18.29
C SER A 6 12.72 -20.87 17.21
N ASP A 7 12.04 -19.75 17.54
CA ASP A 7 11.27 -18.98 16.57
C ASP A 7 12.15 -18.22 15.57
N VAL A 8 13.41 -17.88 15.88
CA VAL A 8 14.26 -17.05 14.99
C VAL A 8 15.07 -17.87 13.98
N THR A 9 15.29 -19.17 14.24
CA THR A 9 16.24 -20.00 13.48
C THR A 9 15.63 -20.72 12.27
N GLY A 10 14.29 -20.73 12.13
CA GLY A 10 13.56 -21.47 11.08
C GLY A 10 13.29 -20.70 9.77
N PHE A 11 13.81 -19.49 9.62
CA PHE A 11 13.40 -18.60 8.52
C PHE A 11 14.29 -18.73 7.28
N LEU A 12 13.68 -19.00 6.11
CA LEU A 12 14.33 -18.96 4.78
C LEU A 12 15.70 -19.69 4.73
N PRO A 13 15.72 -21.02 4.89
CA PRO A 13 16.98 -21.77 4.96
C PRO A 13 17.84 -21.66 3.69
N ASP A 14 17.22 -21.58 2.50
CA ASP A 14 17.91 -21.46 1.21
C ASP A 14 17.11 -20.61 0.21
N PRO A 15 17.32 -19.29 0.14
CA PRO A 15 16.62 -18.43 -0.81
C PRO A 15 17.03 -18.69 -2.27
N VAL A 16 16.07 -18.75 -3.20
CA VAL A 16 16.35 -18.86 -4.63
C VAL A 16 17.16 -17.66 -5.15
N LYS A 17 18.24 -17.98 -5.86
CA LYS A 17 19.17 -17.03 -6.47
C LYS A 17 18.63 -16.45 -7.78
N GLY A 18 18.92 -15.18 -8.06
CA GLY A 18 18.65 -14.50 -9.32
C GLY A 18 17.21 -13.97 -9.50
N VAL A 19 16.21 -14.61 -8.89
CA VAL A 19 14.81 -14.14 -9.01
C VAL A 19 14.62 -12.79 -8.31
N SER A 20 15.25 -12.58 -7.16
CA SER A 20 15.16 -11.31 -6.42
C SER A 20 15.76 -10.15 -7.22
N THR A 21 16.85 -10.42 -7.96
CA THR A 21 17.48 -9.46 -8.89
C THR A 21 16.51 -8.99 -9.97
N ALA A 22 15.77 -9.91 -10.59
CA ALA A 22 14.78 -9.57 -11.60
C ALA A 22 13.68 -8.64 -11.03
N PHE A 23 13.17 -8.97 -9.85
CA PHE A 23 12.19 -8.12 -9.16
C PHE A 23 12.76 -6.74 -8.81
N ALA A 24 14.01 -6.68 -8.32
CA ALA A 24 14.67 -5.41 -8.02
C ALA A 24 14.76 -4.50 -9.26
N PHE A 25 15.15 -5.04 -10.42
CA PHE A 25 15.16 -4.27 -11.68
C PHE A 25 13.77 -3.77 -12.09
N LEU A 26 12.74 -4.61 -11.96
CA LEU A 26 11.37 -4.21 -12.26
C LEU A 26 10.89 -3.08 -11.33
N PHE A 27 11.23 -3.11 -10.05
CA PHE A 27 10.91 -2.02 -9.12
C PHE A 27 11.74 -0.75 -9.36
N ILE A 28 12.98 -0.84 -9.82
CA ILE A 28 13.76 0.33 -10.27
C ILE A 28 13.07 1.00 -11.46
N ILE A 29 12.71 0.22 -12.47
CA ILE A 29 11.99 0.73 -13.65
C ILE A 29 10.66 1.35 -13.21
N SER A 30 9.92 0.68 -12.33
CA SER A 30 8.68 1.20 -11.74
C SER A 30 8.88 2.55 -11.04
N SER A 31 9.95 2.70 -10.24
CA SER A 31 10.23 3.95 -9.54
C SER A 31 10.41 5.12 -10.52
N LEU A 32 11.19 4.91 -11.58
CA LEU A 32 11.40 5.91 -12.64
C LEU A 32 10.08 6.24 -13.37
N LEU A 33 9.28 5.22 -13.68
CA LEU A 33 7.97 5.41 -14.30
C LEU A 33 7.01 6.19 -13.39
N HIS A 34 6.98 5.90 -12.09
CA HIS A 34 6.15 6.65 -11.15
C HIS A 34 6.59 8.10 -11.02
N ILE A 35 7.90 8.41 -10.97
CA ILE A 35 8.41 9.79 -10.97
C ILE A 35 7.95 10.54 -12.22
N TRP A 36 8.05 9.88 -13.39
CA TRP A 36 7.58 10.44 -14.65
C TRP A 36 6.06 10.65 -14.66
N GLN A 37 5.28 9.67 -14.20
CA GLN A 37 3.81 9.75 -14.12
C GLN A 37 3.36 10.86 -13.17
N CYS A 38 3.95 10.95 -11.97
CA CYS A 38 3.65 12.00 -10.98
C CYS A 38 3.87 13.39 -11.58
N SER A 39 4.94 13.56 -12.35
CA SER A 39 5.29 14.83 -13.00
C SER A 39 4.38 15.12 -14.20
N LYS A 40 4.09 14.11 -15.04
CA LYS A 40 3.27 14.25 -16.23
C LYS A 40 1.81 14.58 -15.91
N TYR A 41 1.24 13.93 -14.89
CA TYR A 41 -0.15 14.13 -14.46
C TYR A 41 -0.30 15.18 -13.35
N LYS A 42 0.80 15.86 -12.94
CA LYS A 42 0.81 16.84 -11.84
C LYS A 42 0.19 16.30 -10.55
N SER A 43 0.35 15.00 -10.29
CA SER A 43 -0.35 14.28 -9.22
C SER A 43 0.47 14.10 -7.95
N TRP A 44 1.62 14.77 -7.85
CA TRP A 44 2.54 14.67 -6.73
C TRP A 44 1.87 14.82 -5.37
N ALA A 45 0.84 15.65 -5.23
CA ALA A 45 0.13 15.84 -3.96
C ALA A 45 -0.39 14.53 -3.32
N TYR A 46 -0.77 13.54 -4.11
CA TYR A 46 -1.39 12.29 -3.63
C TYR A 46 -0.69 11.01 -4.12
N THR A 47 0.16 11.07 -5.15
CA THR A 47 0.92 9.91 -5.65
C THR A 47 2.41 9.93 -5.28
N TRP A 48 2.88 10.92 -4.52
CA TRP A 48 4.29 10.97 -4.10
C TRP A 48 4.82 9.72 -3.38
N PRO A 49 4.04 8.90 -2.64
CA PRO A 49 4.61 7.74 -1.97
C PRO A 49 4.97 6.57 -2.93
N LEU A 50 4.48 6.56 -4.18
CA LEU A 50 4.73 5.46 -5.13
C LEU A 50 6.21 5.29 -5.54
N PRO A 51 6.95 6.36 -5.90
CA PRO A 51 8.39 6.28 -6.11
C PRO A 51 9.15 5.70 -4.91
N PHE A 52 8.84 6.16 -3.70
CA PHE A 52 9.49 5.70 -2.47
C PHE A 52 9.17 4.24 -2.17
N THR A 53 7.92 3.83 -2.37
CA THR A 53 7.48 2.44 -2.26
C THR A 53 8.34 1.53 -3.15
N SER A 54 8.54 1.91 -4.41
CA SER A 54 9.34 1.12 -5.36
C SER A 54 10.82 1.06 -4.96
N ILE A 55 11.37 2.14 -4.40
CA ILE A 55 12.75 2.16 -3.87
C ILE A 55 12.89 1.22 -2.67
N ILE A 56 11.93 1.24 -1.73
CA ILE A 56 11.95 0.38 -0.55
C ILE A 56 11.80 -1.10 -0.95
N PHE A 57 10.92 -1.43 -1.90
CA PHE A 57 10.85 -2.79 -2.47
C PHE A 57 12.18 -3.20 -3.09
N THR A 58 12.79 -2.34 -3.90
CA THR A 58 14.10 -2.60 -4.50
C THR A 58 15.14 -2.93 -3.42
N ALA A 59 15.22 -2.13 -2.36
CA ALA A 59 16.14 -2.37 -1.25
C ALA A 59 15.88 -3.72 -0.55
N SER A 60 14.62 -4.07 -0.32
CA SER A 60 14.24 -5.38 0.24
C SER A 60 14.73 -6.55 -0.64
N PHE A 61 14.50 -6.48 -1.96
CA PHE A 61 14.94 -7.52 -2.90
C PHE A 61 16.47 -7.58 -3.04
N ILE A 62 17.17 -6.45 -2.96
CA ILE A 62 18.64 -6.44 -2.92
C ILE A 62 19.15 -7.12 -1.65
N CYS A 63 18.62 -6.79 -0.47
CA CYS A 63 18.98 -7.46 0.77
C CYS A 63 18.75 -8.97 0.68
N ARG A 64 17.62 -9.37 0.08
CA ARG A 64 17.28 -10.78 -0.12
C ARG A 64 18.24 -11.51 -1.08
N GLU A 65 18.63 -10.87 -2.17
CA GLU A 65 19.59 -11.44 -3.13
C GLU A 65 20.99 -11.59 -2.50
N ILE A 66 21.43 -10.61 -1.71
CA ILE A 66 22.71 -10.69 -0.99
C ILE A 66 22.71 -11.91 -0.06
N THR A 67 21.61 -12.14 0.68
CA THR A 67 21.45 -13.33 1.54
C THR A 67 21.48 -14.64 0.73
N ALA A 68 20.92 -14.65 -0.49
CA ALA A 68 20.93 -15.83 -1.36
C ALA A 68 22.36 -16.20 -1.84
N PHE A 69 23.21 -15.20 -2.13
CA PHE A 69 24.59 -15.43 -2.59
C PHE A 69 25.62 -15.58 -1.47
N ARG A 70 25.35 -14.98 -0.31
CA ARG A 70 26.21 -15.05 0.87
C ARG A 70 25.40 -15.63 2.03
N PRO A 71 25.34 -16.96 2.15
CA PRO A 71 24.84 -17.59 3.36
C PRO A 71 25.69 -17.07 4.52
N VAL A 72 25.09 -16.22 5.34
CA VAL A 72 25.64 -15.75 6.61
C VAL A 72 24.88 -16.46 7.71
N ASP A 73 25.56 -16.81 8.79
CA ASP A 73 24.94 -17.46 9.95
C ASP A 73 23.75 -16.64 10.49
N ASN A 74 23.87 -15.31 10.42
CA ASN A 74 22.83 -14.34 10.78
C ASN A 74 22.36 -13.53 9.55
N PRO A 75 21.39 -14.04 8.75
CA PRO A 75 20.86 -13.31 7.62
C PRO A 75 20.10 -12.05 8.07
N PRO A 76 20.18 -10.92 7.32
CA PRO A 76 19.51 -9.67 7.67
C PRO A 76 17.99 -9.72 7.39
N LEU A 77 17.29 -10.71 7.93
CA LEU A 77 15.85 -10.94 7.73
C LEU A 77 15.00 -9.74 8.18
N GLY A 78 15.44 -9.02 9.21
CA GLY A 78 14.82 -7.78 9.66
C GLY A 78 14.81 -6.70 8.58
N ALA A 79 15.89 -6.59 7.79
CA ALA A 79 15.93 -5.66 6.66
C ALA A 79 15.03 -6.15 5.52
N ILE A 80 15.07 -7.44 5.18
CA ILE A 80 14.26 -8.02 4.09
C ILE A 80 12.77 -7.81 4.36
N TYR A 81 12.25 -8.35 5.45
CA TYR A 81 10.84 -8.33 5.79
C TYR A 81 10.38 -6.95 6.27
N GLY A 82 11.21 -6.24 7.05
CA GLY A 82 10.89 -4.90 7.52
C GLY A 82 10.72 -3.90 6.37
N LEU A 83 11.62 -3.91 5.39
CA LEU A 83 11.48 -3.07 4.19
C LEU A 83 10.30 -3.52 3.34
N PHE A 84 10.14 -4.84 3.12
CA PHE A 84 9.05 -5.38 2.31
C PHE A 84 7.67 -4.95 2.83
N TYR A 85 7.37 -5.21 4.10
CA TYR A 85 6.08 -4.87 4.70
C TYR A 85 5.86 -3.36 4.77
N THR A 86 6.92 -2.58 5.02
CA THR A 86 6.84 -1.11 4.97
C THR A 86 6.42 -0.62 3.58
N ALA A 87 6.95 -1.21 2.50
CA ALA A 87 6.56 -0.87 1.14
C ALA A 87 5.11 -1.29 0.83
N VAL A 88 4.65 -2.45 1.32
CA VAL A 88 3.23 -2.87 1.21
C VAL A 88 2.30 -1.84 1.86
N PHE A 89 2.65 -1.37 3.06
CA PHE A 89 1.85 -0.39 3.80
C PHE A 89 1.86 0.97 3.10
N LEU A 90 3.00 1.40 2.56
CA LEU A 90 3.12 2.64 1.80
C LEU A 90 2.33 2.61 0.47
N THR A 91 2.26 1.44 -0.17
CA THR A 91 1.39 1.21 -1.34
C THR A 91 -0.07 1.42 -0.97
N SER A 92 -0.50 0.81 0.14
CA SER A 92 -1.86 0.93 0.65
C SER A 92 -2.21 2.38 1.01
N TYR A 93 -1.28 3.09 1.66
CA TYR A 93 -1.42 4.51 1.96
C TYR A 93 -1.65 5.37 0.72
N THR A 94 -0.92 5.11 -0.38
CA THR A 94 -1.12 5.86 -1.64
C THR A 94 -2.53 5.69 -2.19
N LEU A 95 -3.07 4.47 -2.14
CA LEU A 95 -4.45 4.22 -2.59
C LEU A 95 -5.46 4.97 -1.73
N TYR A 96 -5.21 5.08 -0.42
CA TYR A 96 -6.03 5.91 0.46
C TYR A 96 -5.99 7.37 0.07
N LEU A 97 -4.81 7.93 -0.22
CA LEU A 97 -4.69 9.32 -0.66
C LEU A 97 -5.47 9.56 -1.96
N CYS A 98 -5.36 8.63 -2.92
CA CYS A 98 -6.12 8.69 -4.17
C CYS A 98 -7.65 8.64 -3.93
N LEU A 99 -8.10 7.77 -3.01
CA LEU A 99 -9.51 7.65 -2.65
C LEU A 99 -10.03 8.90 -1.93
N ILE A 100 -9.26 9.45 -0.98
CA ILE A 100 -9.62 10.67 -0.25
C ILE A 100 -9.75 11.86 -1.20
N GLN A 101 -8.89 11.96 -2.22
CA GLN A 101 -8.99 13.00 -3.25
C GLN A 101 -10.24 12.81 -4.13
N LEU A 102 -10.69 11.57 -4.35
CA LEU A 102 -11.90 11.29 -5.13
C LEU A 102 -13.17 11.75 -4.40
N LEU A 103 -13.25 11.59 -3.08
CA LEU A 103 -14.46 11.86 -2.29
C LEU A 103 -15.06 13.28 -2.48
N PRO A 104 -14.29 14.39 -2.41
CA PRO A 104 -14.83 15.74 -2.58
C PRO A 104 -15.19 16.12 -4.03
N THR A 105 -14.73 15.37 -5.04
CA THR A 105 -15.10 15.66 -6.45
C THR A 105 -16.56 15.38 -6.77
N GLN A 106 -17.29 14.79 -5.83
CA GLN A 106 -18.69 14.42 -5.99
C GLN A 106 -19.52 15.21 -4.96
N PRO A 107 -20.33 16.19 -5.39
CA PRO A 107 -20.87 17.28 -4.56
C PRO A 107 -21.82 16.84 -3.44
N THR A 108 -22.15 15.55 -3.37
CA THR A 108 -23.29 15.12 -2.56
C THR A 108 -23.00 13.82 -1.80
N ILE A 109 -21.74 13.34 -1.76
CA ILE A 109 -21.44 12.02 -1.16
C ILE A 109 -21.10 12.13 0.34
N LEU A 110 -20.39 13.17 0.77
CA LEU A 110 -19.98 13.33 2.17
C LEU A 110 -20.38 14.71 2.73
N SER A 111 -21.12 14.70 3.85
CA SER A 111 -21.22 15.85 4.77
C SER A 111 -19.95 15.99 5.65
N PHE A 112 -19.11 14.95 5.67
CA PHE A 112 -17.87 14.90 6.46
C PHE A 112 -16.71 15.59 5.75
N ARG A 113 -15.95 16.43 6.46
CA ARG A 113 -14.78 17.13 5.89
C ARG A 113 -13.66 16.13 5.58
N PRO A 114 -13.23 15.97 4.31
CA PRO A 114 -12.18 15.02 3.92
C PRO A 114 -10.84 15.22 4.66
N VAL A 115 -10.61 16.42 5.21
CA VAL A 115 -9.40 16.76 5.96
C VAL A 115 -9.22 15.90 7.21
N TYR A 116 -10.29 15.54 7.92
CA TYR A 116 -10.19 14.71 9.13
C TYR A 116 -9.85 13.26 8.77
N LEU A 117 -10.39 12.76 7.65
CA LEU A 117 -10.05 11.43 7.14
C LEU A 117 -8.58 11.38 6.70
N PHE A 118 -8.10 12.42 6.00
CA PHE A 118 -6.69 12.55 5.63
C PHE A 118 -5.77 12.52 6.84
N VAL A 119 -6.04 13.33 7.87
CA VAL A 119 -5.21 13.38 9.09
C VAL A 119 -5.24 12.04 9.84
N ALA A 120 -6.41 11.43 10.01
CA ALA A 120 -6.54 10.15 10.71
C ALA A 120 -5.78 9.04 9.98
N ILE A 121 -5.97 8.88 8.67
CA ILE A 121 -5.29 7.87 7.87
C ILE A 121 -3.78 8.11 7.87
N THR A 122 -3.33 9.34 7.66
CA THR A 122 -1.90 9.67 7.71
C THR A 122 -1.28 9.33 9.06
N CYS A 123 -1.98 9.59 10.17
CA CYS A 123 -1.53 9.24 11.52
C CYS A 123 -1.36 7.73 11.70
N PHE A 124 -2.38 6.94 11.34
CA PHE A 124 -2.31 5.48 11.43
C PHE A 124 -1.23 4.88 10.52
N PHE A 125 -1.10 5.35 9.28
CA PHE A 125 -0.06 4.88 8.37
C PHE A 125 1.34 5.26 8.85
N SER A 126 1.53 6.48 9.37
CA SER A 126 2.82 6.91 9.95
C SER A 126 3.22 6.04 11.14
N LEU A 127 2.24 5.67 11.99
CA LEU A 127 2.47 4.76 13.11
C LEU A 127 2.94 3.40 12.61
N ILE A 128 2.19 2.73 11.72
CA ILE A 128 2.56 1.38 11.26
C ILE A 128 3.87 1.38 10.47
N ILE A 129 4.13 2.37 9.62
CA ILE A 129 5.38 2.50 8.85
C ILE A 129 6.59 2.67 9.77
N THR A 130 6.41 3.29 10.94
CA THR A 130 7.49 3.49 11.91
C THR A 130 7.74 2.25 12.76
N ILE A 131 6.69 1.60 13.25
CA ILE A 131 6.84 0.44 14.16
C ILE A 131 7.24 -0.85 13.43
N THR A 132 6.87 -1.02 12.17
CA THR A 132 7.12 -2.25 11.40
C THR A 132 8.60 -2.55 11.20
N PRO A 133 9.43 -1.64 10.66
CA PRO A 133 10.85 -1.91 10.47
C PRO A 133 11.59 -2.05 11.82
N GLN A 134 11.16 -1.32 12.86
CA GLN A 134 11.73 -1.45 14.21
C GLN A 134 11.38 -2.82 14.84
N GLY A 135 10.14 -3.26 14.69
CA GLY A 135 9.69 -4.57 15.12
C GLY A 135 10.44 -5.68 14.39
N ALA A 136 10.59 -5.56 13.06
CA ALA A 136 11.37 -6.50 12.24
C ALA A 136 12.84 -6.55 12.66
N ALA A 137 13.50 -5.41 12.80
CA ALA A 137 14.89 -5.35 13.21
C ALA A 137 15.11 -5.98 14.60
N SER A 138 14.16 -5.86 15.52
CA SER A 138 14.27 -6.43 16.87
C SER A 138 13.92 -7.92 16.93
N PHE A 139 12.91 -8.35 16.15
CA PHE A 139 12.44 -9.74 16.15
C PHE A 139 13.42 -10.70 15.45
N PHE A 140 13.96 -10.28 14.32
CA PHE A 140 14.86 -11.10 13.52
C PHE A 140 16.33 -11.02 13.94
N ASN A 141 16.64 -10.28 15.03
CA ASN A 141 17.99 -10.19 15.54
C ASN A 141 18.28 -11.37 16.47
N GLN A 142 19.05 -12.33 15.98
CA GLN A 142 19.44 -13.54 16.72
C GLN A 142 20.30 -13.25 17.96
N ASP A 143 21.03 -12.13 17.94
CA ASP A 143 21.92 -11.73 19.03
C ASP A 143 21.21 -10.87 20.10
N ALA A 144 19.93 -10.55 19.88
CA ALA A 144 19.17 -9.70 20.80
C ALA A 144 18.70 -10.47 22.05
N PRO A 145 18.63 -9.81 23.23
CA PRO A 145 18.00 -10.40 24.41
C PRO A 145 16.55 -10.84 24.14
N ASP A 146 16.12 -11.94 24.75
CA ASP A 146 14.75 -12.48 24.62
C ASP A 146 13.64 -11.44 24.82
N LYS A 147 13.85 -10.50 25.75
CA LYS A 147 12.93 -9.39 26.00
C LYS A 147 12.73 -8.52 24.76
N ASN A 148 13.80 -8.23 24.02
CA ASN A 148 13.77 -7.39 22.82
C ASN A 148 13.13 -8.14 21.65
N ILE A 149 13.41 -9.44 21.50
CA ILE A 149 12.78 -10.29 20.48
C ILE A 149 11.25 -10.34 20.69
N ARG A 150 10.80 -10.57 21.94
CA ARG A 150 9.36 -10.58 22.29
C ARG A 150 8.71 -9.22 22.03
N SER A 151 9.39 -8.13 22.39
CA SER A 151 8.92 -6.77 22.12
C SER A 151 8.83 -6.51 20.62
N GLY A 152 9.83 -6.91 19.84
CA GLY A 152 9.84 -6.81 18.38
C GLY A 152 8.70 -7.56 17.72
N LEU A 153 8.46 -8.80 18.17
CA LEU A 153 7.34 -9.61 17.71
C LEU A 153 5.98 -8.97 18.04
N ALA A 154 5.83 -8.38 19.23
CA ALA A 154 4.61 -7.68 19.62
C ALA A 154 4.36 -6.44 18.74
N LEU A 155 5.42 -5.67 18.42
CA LEU A 155 5.33 -4.53 17.50
C LEU A 155 4.93 -4.98 16.08
N LEU A 156 5.55 -6.03 15.55
CA LEU A 156 5.19 -6.60 14.24
C LEU A 156 3.75 -7.07 14.21
N LYS A 157 3.32 -7.89 15.19
CA LYS A 157 1.94 -8.36 15.30
C LYS A 157 0.94 -7.20 15.36
N SER A 158 1.25 -6.18 16.15
CA SER A 158 0.40 -4.98 16.28
C SER A 158 0.28 -4.23 14.96
N SER A 159 1.38 -4.04 14.23
CA SER A 159 1.39 -3.35 12.93
C SER A 159 0.55 -4.07 11.88
N MET A 160 0.64 -5.40 11.82
CA MET A 160 -0.10 -6.25 10.89
C MET A 160 -1.60 -6.21 11.17
N LEU A 161 -2.00 -6.28 12.44
CA LEU A 161 -3.40 -6.19 12.84
C LEU A 161 -3.99 -4.81 12.54
N ILE A 162 -3.26 -3.74 12.80
CA ILE A 162 -3.69 -2.38 12.46
C ILE A 162 -3.83 -2.23 10.94
N GLN A 163 -2.89 -2.73 10.15
CA GLN A 163 -3.00 -2.71 8.69
C GLN A 163 -4.22 -3.49 8.20
N LEU A 164 -4.50 -4.67 8.76
CA LEU A 164 -5.67 -5.47 8.38
C LEU A 164 -6.98 -4.73 8.72
N PHE A 165 -7.04 -4.09 9.88
CA PHE A 165 -8.16 -3.22 10.26
C PHE A 165 -8.34 -2.07 9.26
N LEU A 166 -7.27 -1.39 8.88
CA LEU A 166 -7.32 -0.34 7.86
C LEU A 166 -7.86 -0.91 6.54
N ASN A 167 -7.37 -2.05 6.06
CA ASN A 167 -7.90 -2.65 4.82
C ASN A 167 -9.42 -2.86 4.84
N ILE A 168 -9.99 -3.28 5.98
CA ILE A 168 -11.45 -3.41 6.17
C ILE A 168 -12.12 -2.03 6.06
N VAL A 169 -11.57 -1.01 6.72
CA VAL A 169 -12.04 0.37 6.60
C VAL A 169 -11.96 0.88 5.16
N PHE A 170 -10.91 0.55 4.42
CA PHE A 170 -10.78 0.92 3.00
C PHE A 170 -11.93 0.33 2.18
N ILE A 171 -12.20 -0.98 2.32
CA ILE A 171 -13.32 -1.63 1.63
C ILE A 171 -14.63 -0.92 1.98
N ALA A 172 -14.87 -0.63 3.25
CA ALA A 172 -16.08 0.05 3.69
C ALA A 172 -16.25 1.42 3.02
N ILE A 173 -15.17 2.20 2.90
CA ILE A 173 -15.19 3.51 2.23
C ILE A 173 -15.46 3.35 0.73
N VAL A 174 -14.80 2.40 0.05
CA VAL A 174 -15.03 2.13 -1.38
C VAL A 174 -16.44 1.61 -1.65
N ALA A 175 -16.94 0.70 -0.82
CA ALA A 175 -18.30 0.17 -0.91
C ALA A 175 -19.35 1.26 -0.68
N PHE A 176 -19.12 2.12 0.32
CA PHE A 176 -19.97 3.28 0.57
C PHE A 176 -19.97 4.25 -0.63
N PHE A 177 -18.79 4.56 -1.16
CA PHE A 177 -18.64 5.40 -2.36
C PHE A 177 -19.39 4.79 -3.55
N HIS A 178 -19.18 3.49 -3.82
CA HIS A 178 -19.82 2.76 -4.90
C HIS A 178 -21.35 2.76 -4.77
N HIS A 179 -21.88 2.44 -3.58
CA HIS A 179 -23.33 2.43 -3.32
C HIS A 179 -23.94 3.81 -3.53
N ARG A 180 -23.28 4.87 -3.04
CA ARG A 180 -23.76 6.26 -3.20
C ARG A 180 -23.72 6.72 -4.65
N CYS A 181 -22.68 6.38 -5.40
CA CYS A 181 -22.61 6.67 -6.83
C CYS A 181 -23.70 5.92 -7.61
N SER A 182 -23.95 4.64 -7.29
CA SER A 182 -24.99 3.85 -7.92
C SER A 182 -26.39 4.40 -7.62
N SER A 183 -26.68 4.75 -6.36
CA SER A 183 -27.97 5.29 -5.95
C SER A 183 -28.33 6.62 -6.62
N LYS A 184 -27.32 7.38 -7.08
CA LYS A 184 -27.51 8.67 -7.76
C LYS A 184 -27.49 8.56 -9.28
N GLY A 185 -27.42 7.34 -9.82
CA GLY A 185 -27.34 7.12 -11.26
C GLY A 185 -26.08 7.73 -11.89
N ILE A 186 -25.06 8.04 -11.08
CA ILE A 186 -23.80 8.68 -11.51
C ILE A 186 -23.19 7.79 -12.61
N PHE A 187 -23.08 6.49 -12.35
CA PHE A 187 -22.62 5.50 -13.32
C PHE A 187 -23.49 5.33 -14.58
N GLN A 188 -24.70 5.88 -14.67
CA GLN A 188 -25.57 5.70 -15.85
C GLN A 188 -25.40 6.84 -16.87
N GLN A 189 -24.71 7.92 -16.52
CA GLN A 189 -24.50 9.06 -17.43
C GLN A 189 -23.35 8.80 -18.41
N SER A 190 -23.45 9.32 -19.64
CA SER A 190 -22.53 9.01 -20.76
C SER A 190 -21.09 9.53 -20.58
N GLY A 191 -20.83 10.41 -19.61
CA GLY A 191 -19.51 11.02 -19.32
C GLY A 191 -18.65 10.32 -18.27
N GLU A 192 -19.06 9.14 -17.78
CA GLU A 192 -18.63 8.57 -16.49
C GLU A 192 -17.70 7.36 -16.56
N ARG A 193 -17.20 7.01 -17.74
CA ARG A 193 -16.33 5.83 -17.95
C ARG A 193 -15.11 5.85 -17.02
N SER A 194 -14.52 7.02 -16.77
CA SER A 194 -13.38 7.19 -15.87
C SER A 194 -13.72 6.85 -14.40
N THR A 195 -14.89 7.25 -13.90
CA THR A 195 -15.33 6.95 -12.53
C THR A 195 -15.54 5.45 -12.33
N LYS A 196 -16.15 4.78 -13.32
CA LYS A 196 -16.32 3.31 -13.31
C LYS A 196 -15.00 2.57 -13.32
N ILE A 197 -14.11 2.91 -14.26
CA ILE A 197 -12.81 2.27 -14.39
C ILE A 197 -12.02 2.45 -13.10
N LEU A 198 -12.00 3.67 -12.54
CA LEU A 198 -11.28 3.96 -11.30
C LEU A 198 -11.85 3.18 -10.10
N THR A 199 -13.18 3.07 -9.99
CA THR A 199 -13.83 2.30 -8.91
C THR A 199 -13.50 0.81 -9.00
N ILE A 200 -13.59 0.21 -10.20
CA ILE A 200 -13.22 -1.19 -10.43
C ILE A 200 -11.73 -1.41 -10.12
N THR A 201 -10.89 -0.47 -10.55
CA THR A 201 -9.45 -0.49 -10.29
C THR A 201 -9.14 -0.50 -8.80
N PHE A 202 -9.83 0.32 -8.00
CA PHE A 202 -9.68 0.28 -6.54
C PHE A 202 -10.12 -1.06 -5.94
N TYR A 203 -11.21 -1.68 -6.40
CA TYR A 203 -11.61 -3.01 -5.91
C TYR A 203 -10.54 -4.07 -6.18
N ILE A 204 -9.96 -4.07 -7.39
CA ILE A 204 -8.89 -5.01 -7.76
C ILE A 204 -7.68 -4.80 -6.85
N PHE A 205 -7.24 -3.55 -6.67
CA PHE A 205 -6.09 -3.26 -5.80
C PHE A 205 -6.32 -3.66 -4.35
N VAL A 206 -7.51 -3.41 -3.82
CA VAL A 206 -7.86 -3.75 -2.43
C VAL A 206 -7.89 -5.24 -2.22
N ALA A 207 -8.52 -6.00 -3.12
CA ALA A 207 -8.57 -7.45 -3.02
C ALA A 207 -7.15 -8.02 -2.94
N TRP A 208 -6.26 -7.50 -3.78
CA TRP A 208 -4.89 -7.94 -3.88
C TRP A 208 -4.05 -7.58 -2.64
N ILE A 209 -4.18 -6.35 -2.15
CA ILE A 209 -3.53 -5.88 -0.92
C ILE A 209 -4.02 -6.66 0.32
N ILE A 210 -5.30 -7.04 0.36
CA ILE A 210 -5.84 -7.85 1.45
C ILE A 210 -5.22 -9.24 1.46
N VAL A 211 -5.07 -9.88 0.29
CA VAL A 211 -4.43 -11.19 0.20
C VAL A 211 -3.02 -11.13 0.78
N CYS A 212 -2.21 -10.13 0.38
CA CYS A 212 -0.84 -9.97 0.92
C CYS A 212 -0.82 -9.69 2.42
N ASN A 213 -1.65 -8.74 2.88
CA ASN A 213 -1.67 -8.39 4.30
C ASN A 213 -2.20 -9.54 5.17
N LEU A 214 -3.15 -10.33 4.67
CA LEU A 214 -3.66 -11.51 5.36
C LEU A 214 -2.58 -12.60 5.44
N PHE A 215 -1.90 -12.87 4.33
CA PHE A 215 -0.80 -13.83 4.30
C PHE A 215 0.36 -13.39 5.22
N GLY A 216 0.81 -12.14 5.12
CA GLY A 216 1.84 -11.59 6.02
C GLY A 216 1.43 -11.63 7.50
N THR A 217 0.15 -11.39 7.80
CA THR A 217 -0.38 -11.56 9.16
C THR A 217 -0.29 -13.02 9.59
N ILE A 218 -0.78 -13.97 8.79
CA ILE A 218 -0.71 -15.41 9.11
C ILE A 218 0.74 -15.83 9.34
N GLN A 219 1.65 -15.42 8.45
CA GLN A 219 3.07 -15.73 8.53
C GLN A 219 3.66 -15.28 9.87
N ILE A 220 3.37 -14.06 10.35
CA ILE A 220 3.87 -13.56 11.65
C ILE A 220 3.24 -14.25 12.88
N PHE A 221 2.05 -14.83 12.75
CA PHE A 221 1.35 -15.48 13.86
C PHE A 221 1.65 -16.97 13.99
N VAL A 222 2.06 -17.59 12.90
CA VAL A 222 2.39 -19.00 12.82
C VAL A 222 3.86 -19.22 13.24
N PRO A 223 4.21 -20.37 13.85
CA PRO A 223 5.58 -20.63 14.28
C PRO A 223 6.54 -20.76 13.08
N SER A 224 7.83 -20.57 13.35
CA SER A 224 8.89 -20.49 12.33
C SER A 224 9.13 -21.78 11.54
N ASP A 225 8.73 -22.93 12.10
CA ASP A 225 8.83 -24.26 11.49
C ASP A 225 7.75 -24.52 10.42
N SER A 226 6.73 -23.66 10.36
CA SER A 226 5.61 -23.84 9.45
C SER A 226 6.00 -23.67 7.98
N PRO A 227 5.31 -24.38 7.05
CA PRO A 227 5.46 -24.17 5.61
C PRO A 227 5.38 -22.71 5.18
N ALA A 228 4.66 -21.85 5.91
CA ALA A 228 4.57 -20.41 5.61
C ALA A 228 5.94 -19.69 5.62
N TRP A 229 6.89 -20.14 6.44
CA TRP A 229 8.24 -19.58 6.53
C TRP A 229 9.30 -20.42 5.81
N THR A 230 9.11 -21.74 5.80
CA THR A 230 10.08 -22.68 5.25
C THR A 230 9.93 -22.88 3.75
N THR A 231 8.69 -22.74 3.22
CA THR A 231 8.41 -22.89 1.79
C THR A 231 8.41 -21.53 1.10
N GLU A 232 9.51 -21.22 0.43
CA GLU A 232 9.71 -19.94 -0.27
C GLU A 232 8.63 -19.63 -1.33
N ALA A 233 8.07 -20.65 -1.97
CA ALA A 233 7.05 -20.50 -3.00
C ALA A 233 5.81 -19.73 -2.51
N TYR A 234 5.41 -19.90 -1.24
CA TYR A 234 4.27 -19.17 -0.69
C TYR A 234 4.51 -17.67 -0.61
N TRP A 235 5.71 -17.27 -0.18
CA TRP A 235 6.09 -15.85 -0.15
C TRP A 235 6.11 -15.24 -1.56
N TRP A 236 6.60 -15.96 -2.56
CA TRP A 236 6.57 -15.48 -3.95
C TRP A 236 5.15 -15.31 -4.49
N VAL A 237 4.25 -16.25 -4.21
CA VAL A 237 2.89 -16.26 -4.77
C VAL A 237 1.93 -15.33 -4.03
N PHE A 238 2.04 -15.24 -2.70
CA PHE A 238 1.08 -14.50 -1.88
C PHE A 238 1.54 -13.09 -1.50
N ASP A 239 2.85 -12.82 -1.53
CA ASP A 239 3.40 -11.50 -1.18
C ASP A 239 4.05 -10.80 -2.38
N ALA A 240 5.16 -11.36 -2.90
CA ALA A 240 6.01 -10.64 -3.84
C ALA A 240 5.39 -10.43 -5.23
N THR A 241 4.89 -11.51 -5.86
CA THR A 241 4.26 -11.44 -7.19
C THR A 241 3.02 -10.56 -7.15
N PRO A 242 2.19 -10.66 -6.11
CA PRO A 242 1.13 -9.71 -5.94
C PRO A 242 1.59 -8.25 -5.94
N MET A 243 2.50 -7.86 -5.06
CA MET A 243 2.90 -6.46 -5.01
C MET A 243 3.46 -5.95 -6.34
N LEU A 244 4.20 -6.79 -7.08
CA LEU A 244 4.65 -6.45 -8.43
C LEU A 244 3.50 -6.22 -9.42
N VAL A 245 2.50 -7.11 -9.45
CA VAL A 245 1.32 -6.97 -10.32
C VAL A 245 0.53 -5.71 -9.96
N CYS A 246 0.37 -5.42 -8.66
CA CYS A 246 -0.29 -4.21 -8.18
C CYS A 246 0.43 -2.95 -8.68
N THR A 247 1.75 -2.88 -8.51
CA THR A 247 2.56 -1.76 -9.00
C THR A 247 2.51 -1.64 -10.52
N ALA A 248 2.58 -2.74 -11.26
CA ALA A 248 2.46 -2.74 -12.72
C ALA A 248 1.08 -2.22 -13.18
N LEU A 249 0.00 -2.64 -12.52
CA LEU A 249 -1.35 -2.16 -12.79
C LEU A 249 -1.49 -0.66 -12.51
N LEU A 250 -0.81 -0.12 -11.49
CA LEU A 250 -0.78 1.33 -11.23
C LEU A 250 -0.12 2.12 -12.37
N HIS A 251 0.74 1.49 -13.17
CA HIS A 251 1.26 2.13 -14.38
C HIS A 251 0.26 2.15 -15.54
N ILE A 252 -0.49 1.05 -15.72
CA ILE A 252 -1.47 0.90 -16.81
C ILE A 252 -2.71 1.75 -16.54
N LEU A 253 -3.12 1.80 -15.27
CA LEU A 253 -4.29 2.53 -14.79
C LEU A 253 -3.87 3.57 -13.75
N PRO A 254 -3.16 4.66 -14.15
CA PRO A 254 -2.72 5.67 -13.20
C PRO A 254 -3.94 6.33 -12.56
N PRO A 255 -4.16 6.18 -11.24
CA PRO A 255 -5.31 6.79 -10.58
C PRO A 255 -5.31 8.31 -10.77
N ALA A 256 -4.12 8.91 -10.81
CA ALA A 256 -3.88 10.32 -11.13
C ALA A 256 -4.55 10.81 -12.42
N LYS A 257 -4.44 10.04 -13.51
CA LYS A 257 -5.01 10.43 -14.80
C LYS A 257 -6.53 10.55 -14.73
N TYR A 258 -7.17 9.57 -14.09
CA TYR A 258 -8.62 9.53 -13.96
C TYR A 258 -9.14 10.54 -12.94
N LEU A 259 -8.40 10.77 -11.85
CA LEU A 259 -8.71 11.79 -10.85
C LEU A 259 -8.68 13.20 -11.46
N GLN A 260 -7.64 13.52 -12.23
CA GLN A 260 -7.53 14.82 -12.88
C GLN A 260 -8.67 15.06 -13.89
N ASP A 261 -9.01 14.03 -14.67
CA ASP A 261 -10.12 14.05 -15.61
C ASP A 261 -11.48 14.30 -14.90
N ILE A 262 -11.72 13.67 -13.75
CA ILE A 262 -12.91 13.91 -12.92
C ILE A 262 -12.91 15.34 -12.35
N CYS A 263 -11.80 15.81 -11.78
CA CYS A 263 -11.68 17.17 -11.26
C CYS A 263 -11.94 18.23 -12.34
N ASN A 264 -11.36 18.06 -13.53
CA ASN A 264 -11.51 19.00 -14.64
C ASN A 264 -12.97 19.08 -15.12
N ARG A 265 -13.66 17.94 -15.24
CA ARG A 265 -15.08 17.91 -15.58
C ARG A 265 -15.93 18.64 -14.54
N TYR A 266 -15.65 18.42 -13.26
CA TYR A 266 -16.38 19.08 -12.19
C TYR A 266 -16.17 20.60 -12.22
N ALA A 267 -14.93 21.06 -12.38
CA ALA A 267 -14.61 22.48 -12.53
C ALA A 267 -15.28 23.13 -13.77
N ALA A 268 -15.39 22.40 -14.88
CA ALA A 268 -16.10 22.86 -16.07
C ALA A 268 -17.63 22.94 -15.86
N SER A 269 -18.21 22.05 -15.05
CA SER A 269 -19.64 22.11 -14.72
C SER A 269 -19.99 23.28 -13.81
N ALA A 270 -19.08 23.67 -12.90
CA ALA A 270 -19.27 24.80 -11.98
C ALA A 270 -19.16 26.16 -12.67
N THR A 271 -18.42 26.26 -13.78
CA THR A 271 -18.23 27.51 -14.54
C THR A 271 -19.30 27.75 -15.61
N SER A 272 -20.25 26.83 -15.79
CA SER A 272 -21.39 27.01 -16.71
C SER A 272 -22.42 28.01 -16.13
N PRO A 273 -23.05 28.91 -16.92
CA PRO A 273 -23.83 30.07 -16.43
C PRO A 273 -25.15 29.77 -15.68
N GLY A 274 -25.32 28.60 -15.06
CA GLY A 274 -26.57 28.17 -14.40
C GLY A 274 -26.44 27.59 -12.99
N GLY A 275 -25.24 27.63 -12.37
CA GLY A 275 -25.01 27.05 -11.04
C GLY A 275 -24.41 28.03 -10.05
N GLN A 276 -25.21 28.98 -9.54
CA GLN A 276 -24.83 29.78 -8.39
C GLN A 276 -25.00 28.95 -7.10
N ASP A 277 -23.88 28.58 -6.47
CA ASP A 277 -23.77 28.44 -5.01
C ASP A 277 -22.35 28.88 -4.62
N ASN A 278 -22.26 30.08 -4.06
CA ASN A 278 -21.07 30.94 -4.00
C ASN A 278 -20.09 30.66 -2.83
N ASP A 279 -20.19 29.54 -2.11
CA ASP A 279 -19.42 29.36 -0.86
C ASP A 279 -18.22 28.40 -0.94
N PHE A 280 -17.92 27.81 -2.10
CA PHE A 280 -16.84 26.79 -2.22
C PHE A 280 -15.67 27.17 -3.15
N GLU A 281 -15.77 28.27 -3.91
CA GLU A 281 -14.79 28.62 -4.96
C GLU A 281 -13.39 28.99 -4.41
N LEU A 282 -13.28 29.61 -3.23
CA LEU A 282 -11.96 30.04 -2.72
C LEU A 282 -11.08 28.88 -2.22
N GLY A 283 -11.66 27.72 -1.93
CA GLY A 283 -10.93 26.58 -1.37
C GLY A 283 -10.34 25.62 -2.41
N GLN A 284 -10.70 25.74 -3.69
CA GLN A 284 -10.45 24.68 -4.69
C GLN A 284 -9.37 25.02 -5.71
N LYS A 285 -9.09 26.32 -5.94
CA LYS A 285 -8.04 26.79 -6.85
C LYS A 285 -6.61 26.40 -6.43
N ASN A 286 -6.40 26.09 -5.14
CA ASN A 286 -5.11 25.67 -4.58
C ASN A 286 -5.00 24.16 -4.31
N ARG A 287 -5.99 23.35 -4.72
CA ARG A 287 -6.06 21.90 -4.41
C ARG A 287 -6.02 20.97 -5.62
N CYS A 288 -5.86 21.51 -6.83
CA CYS A 288 -5.56 20.76 -8.05
C CYS A 288 -4.13 21.02 -8.51
#